data_AF-A0A1F1L1Q6-F1
#
_entry.id   AF-A0A1F1L1Q6-F1
#
_cell.length_a   1.000
_cell.length_b   1.000
_cell.length_c   1.000
_cell.angle_alpha   90.00
_cell.angle_beta   90.00
_cell.angle_gamma   90.00
#
_symmetry.space_group_name_H-M   'P 1'
#
loop_
_entity.id
_entity.type
_entity.pdbx_description
1 polymer ?
#
loop_
_entity_poly.entity_id
_entity_poly.type
_entity_poly.pdbx_seq_one_letter_code
_entity_poly.pdbx_strand_id
1 'polypeptide(L)'
;MSRALYQDIYLSPGQQQRVRDYLHEVDFHLPGATPDDFEINPRARYLGYMFQAEDLESFGVGLQCTHPGMEDQRTFIRLSRGQLLGEDDAPRLPVNDPVMAREAMTLDRFYRAEDPPRPTGVNAYAHDAGLPGADMDLSMLEEQLRDIVAFHNGEPVPGNQEILDLRIYWGTLLAGRYPRLKALRSKLSENQAARLDRLEADITALADILEALGLPTLEDLKKPKREDG
;
A
#
# COMPACT_ATOMS: atom_id res chain seq x y z
N MET A 1 -0.61 -26.72 -3.61
CA MET A 1 -0.97 -25.68 -2.62
C MET A 1 -0.24 -26.00 -1.33
N SER A 2 0.76 -25.22 -0.95
CA SER A 2 1.42 -25.36 0.36
C SER A 2 0.42 -24.94 1.43
N ARG A 3 0.15 -25.82 2.40
CA ARG A 3 -0.74 -25.54 3.53
C ARG A 3 0.11 -24.78 4.55
N ALA A 4 -0.33 -23.58 4.97
CA ALA A 4 0.40 -22.79 5.97
C ALA A 4 0.68 -23.64 7.22
N LEU A 5 1.90 -23.58 7.75
CA LEU A 5 2.35 -24.40 8.88
C LEU A 5 1.56 -24.07 10.15
N TYR A 6 1.17 -22.80 10.31
CA TYR A 6 0.37 -22.30 11.43
C TYR A 6 -0.79 -21.41 10.95
N GLN A 7 -1.76 -21.23 11.85
CA GLN A 7 -2.87 -20.28 11.69
C GLN A 7 -2.59 -19.03 12.53
N ASP A 8 -3.34 -17.96 12.27
CA ASP A 8 -3.37 -16.78 13.13
C ASP A 8 -3.75 -17.15 14.57
N ILE A 9 -3.17 -16.44 15.54
CA ILE A 9 -3.38 -16.68 16.97
C ILE A 9 -4.21 -15.53 17.54
N TYR A 10 -5.26 -15.85 18.31
CA TYR A 10 -5.87 -14.89 19.22
C TYR A 10 -5.10 -14.85 20.53
N LEU A 11 -4.55 -13.68 20.85
CA LEU A 11 -3.68 -13.44 21.99
C LEU A 11 -4.49 -13.37 23.27
N SER A 12 -4.17 -14.23 24.22
CA SER A 12 -4.65 -14.13 25.60
C SER A 12 -4.04 -12.91 26.30
N PRO A 13 -4.60 -12.45 27.44
CA PRO A 13 -4.03 -11.34 28.21
C PRO A 13 -2.55 -11.55 28.58
N GLY A 14 -2.17 -12.78 28.93
CA GLY A 14 -0.77 -13.10 29.22
C GLY A 14 0.15 -12.99 27.99
N GLN A 15 -0.36 -13.33 26.81
CA GLN A 15 0.39 -13.18 25.56
C GLN A 15 0.50 -11.71 25.14
N GLN A 16 -0.55 -10.91 25.34
CA GLN A 16 -0.50 -9.47 25.13
C GLN A 16 0.49 -8.79 26.09
N GLN A 17 0.56 -9.24 27.35
CA GLN A 17 1.55 -8.73 28.29
C GLN A 17 2.98 -9.05 27.83
N ARG A 18 3.25 -10.26 27.32
CA ARG A 18 4.57 -10.58 26.75
C ARG A 18 4.94 -9.68 25.58
N VAL A 19 3.97 -9.36 24.72
CA VAL A 19 4.20 -8.39 23.63
C VAL A 19 4.56 -7.04 24.22
N ARG A 20 3.82 -6.55 25.23
CA ARG A 20 4.12 -5.28 25.91
C ARG A 20 5.51 -5.28 26.53
N ASP A 21 5.86 -6.32 27.30
CA ASP A 21 7.17 -6.47 27.93
C ASP A 21 8.29 -6.43 26.87
N TYR A 22 8.05 -7.08 25.73
CA TYR A 22 9.00 -7.08 24.62
C TYR A 22 9.15 -5.70 23.96
N LEU A 23 8.06 -4.93 23.79
CA LEU A 23 8.13 -3.54 23.28
C LEU A 23 9.05 -2.68 24.15
N HIS A 24 8.95 -2.79 25.47
CA HIS A 24 9.85 -2.08 26.40
C HIS A 24 11.27 -2.58 26.33
N GLU A 25 11.47 -3.90 26.27
CA GLU A 25 12.80 -4.50 26.24
C GLU A 25 13.61 -4.03 25.03
N VAL A 26 12.97 -3.92 23.87
CA VAL A 26 13.63 -3.52 22.62
C VAL A 26 13.47 -2.04 22.28
N ASP A 27 12.86 -1.27 23.17
CA ASP A 27 12.53 0.15 22.97
C ASP A 27 11.83 0.41 21.63
N PHE A 28 10.81 -0.40 21.31
CA PHE A 28 10.08 -0.29 20.05
C PHE A 28 9.04 0.82 20.14
N HIS A 29 9.23 1.89 19.38
CA HIS A 29 8.29 3.02 19.32
C HIS A 29 8.32 3.77 17.99
N LEU A 30 7.27 4.54 17.72
CA LEU A 30 7.26 5.51 16.63
C LEU A 30 8.02 6.78 17.04
N PRO A 31 8.58 7.56 16.11
CA PRO A 31 9.19 8.85 16.44
C PRO A 31 8.20 9.76 17.17
N GLY A 32 8.56 10.19 18.39
CA GLY A 32 7.71 11.05 19.23
C GLY A 32 6.75 10.32 20.17
N ALA A 33 6.68 8.99 20.12
CA ALA A 33 5.93 8.15 21.04
C ALA A 33 6.88 7.30 21.91
N THR A 34 6.32 6.50 22.82
CA THR A 34 7.03 5.56 23.69
C THR A 34 6.47 4.13 23.55
N PRO A 35 7.16 3.09 24.06
CA PRO A 35 6.63 1.73 24.08
C PRO A 35 5.28 1.57 24.82
N ASP A 36 4.95 2.49 25.72
CA ASP A 36 3.67 2.52 26.43
C ASP A 36 2.49 2.98 25.56
N ASP A 37 2.79 3.74 24.49
CA ASP A 37 1.80 4.40 23.63
C ASP A 37 1.23 3.45 22.56
N PHE A 38 1.03 2.16 22.89
CA PHE A 38 0.43 1.20 21.98
C PHE A 38 -0.72 0.41 22.58
N GLU A 39 -1.81 0.36 21.83
CA GLU A 39 -2.83 -0.66 21.92
C GLU A 39 -2.43 -1.87 21.05
N ILE A 40 -2.37 -3.05 21.67
CA ILE A 40 -1.96 -4.30 21.01
C ILE A 40 -3.18 -4.96 20.39
N ASN A 41 -3.10 -5.28 19.10
CA ASN A 41 -4.15 -6.02 18.42
C ASN A 41 -4.24 -7.45 19.00
N PRO A 42 -5.42 -7.91 19.44
CA PRO A 42 -5.58 -9.24 20.03
C PRO A 42 -5.39 -10.39 19.04
N ARG A 43 -5.13 -10.13 17.76
CA ARG A 43 -4.85 -11.15 16.75
C ARG A 43 -3.44 -11.00 16.19
N ALA A 44 -2.61 -12.00 16.40
CA ALA A 44 -1.31 -12.14 15.76
C ALA A 44 -1.46 -12.90 14.43
N ARG A 45 -0.85 -12.38 13.36
CA ARG A 45 -0.89 -12.96 12.01
C ARG A 45 0.32 -13.83 11.76
N TYR A 46 0.12 -15.02 11.22
CA TYR A 46 1.24 -15.86 10.80
C TYR A 46 1.92 -15.28 9.54
N LEU A 47 3.23 -15.06 9.60
CA LEU A 47 4.01 -14.40 8.54
C LEU A 47 4.94 -15.36 7.76
N GLY A 48 5.01 -16.63 8.14
CA GLY A 48 6.12 -17.56 7.82
C GLY A 48 6.43 -17.88 6.35
N TYR A 49 5.82 -17.23 5.36
CA TYR A 49 6.22 -17.29 3.95
C TYR A 49 6.66 -15.95 3.35
N MET A 50 6.57 -14.86 4.11
CA MET A 50 6.85 -13.50 3.61
C MET A 50 8.34 -13.13 3.65
N PHE A 51 9.18 -13.89 4.35
CA PHE A 51 10.60 -13.60 4.52
C PHE A 51 11.44 -14.81 4.12
N GLN A 52 12.21 -14.70 3.03
CA GLN A 52 13.01 -15.81 2.47
C GLN A 52 14.16 -16.27 3.37
N ALA A 53 14.57 -15.45 4.36
CA ALA A 53 15.74 -15.66 5.21
C ALA A 53 15.42 -15.90 6.69
N GLU A 54 14.14 -15.95 7.07
CA GLU A 54 13.74 -16.05 8.48
C GLU A 54 12.98 -17.34 8.81
N ASP A 55 12.97 -17.67 10.09
CA ASP A 55 12.34 -18.87 10.65
C ASP A 55 10.87 -18.99 10.21
N LEU A 56 10.46 -20.21 9.85
CA LEU A 56 9.13 -20.50 9.30
C LEU A 56 7.99 -20.30 10.33
N GLU A 57 8.30 -19.82 11.54
CA GLU A 57 7.39 -19.67 12.68
C GLU A 57 7.27 -18.23 13.18
N SER A 58 7.30 -17.25 12.28
CA SER A 58 7.15 -15.83 12.62
C SER A 58 5.68 -15.37 12.65
N PHE A 59 5.39 -14.46 13.57
CA PHE A 59 4.08 -13.81 13.73
C PHE A 59 4.23 -12.29 13.78
N GLY A 60 3.29 -11.59 13.14
CA GLY A 60 3.16 -10.14 13.21
C GLY A 60 2.03 -9.75 14.16
N VAL A 61 2.35 -8.94 15.16
CA VAL A 61 1.37 -8.38 16.09
C VAL A 61 1.16 -6.92 15.74
N GLY A 62 -0.07 -6.57 15.34
CA GLY A 62 -0.42 -5.18 15.01
C GLY A 62 -0.47 -4.30 16.24
N LEU A 63 -0.01 -3.06 16.10
CA LEU A 63 0.04 -2.04 17.15
C LEU A 63 -0.67 -0.79 16.63
N GLN A 64 -1.55 -0.20 17.43
CA GLN A 64 -2.15 1.11 17.18
C GLN A 64 -1.57 2.11 18.18
N CYS A 65 -1.01 3.21 17.67
CA CYS A 65 -0.46 4.26 18.51
C CYS A 65 -1.59 4.95 19.30
N THR A 66 -1.36 5.21 20.57
CA THR A 66 -2.28 5.92 21.48
C THR A 66 -1.76 7.28 21.89
N HIS A 67 -0.58 7.69 21.41
CA HIS A 67 -0.02 9.01 21.68
C HIS A 67 -0.93 10.09 21.06
N PRO A 68 -1.24 11.20 21.78
CA PRO A 68 -2.08 12.26 21.26
C PRO A 68 -1.62 12.79 19.90
N GLY A 69 -2.52 12.83 18.92
CA GLY A 69 -2.26 13.28 17.56
C GLY A 69 -1.63 12.24 16.63
N MET A 70 -1.49 10.99 17.10
CA MET A 70 -0.96 9.86 16.33
C MET A 70 -1.90 8.65 16.32
N GLU A 71 -3.17 8.83 16.69
CA GLU A 71 -4.12 7.73 16.93
C GLU A 71 -4.49 6.95 15.66
N ASP A 72 -4.25 7.53 14.48
CA ASP A 72 -4.39 6.88 13.17
C ASP A 72 -3.17 6.06 12.77
N GLN A 73 -2.05 6.21 13.49
CA GLN A 73 -0.80 5.54 13.20
C GLN A 73 -0.83 4.10 13.69
N ARG A 74 -0.55 3.18 12.76
CA ARG A 74 -0.53 1.74 13.02
C ARG A 74 0.77 1.16 12.50
N THR A 75 1.32 0.21 13.22
CA THR A 75 2.54 -0.52 12.86
C THR A 75 2.39 -1.98 13.29
N PHE A 76 3.44 -2.78 13.19
CA PHE A 76 3.48 -4.12 13.74
C PHE A 76 4.88 -4.46 14.24
N ILE A 77 4.93 -5.36 15.22
CA ILE A 77 6.18 -5.97 15.68
C ILE A 77 6.16 -7.47 15.35
N ARG A 78 7.33 -8.00 14.99
CA ARG A 78 7.51 -9.43 14.70
C ARG A 78 8.02 -10.16 15.93
N LEU A 79 7.43 -11.32 16.21
CA LEU A 79 7.85 -12.24 17.26
C LEU A 79 7.83 -13.67 16.72
N SER A 80 8.69 -14.54 17.24
CA SER A 80 8.57 -15.97 16.99
C SER A 80 7.36 -16.54 17.71
N ARG A 81 6.85 -17.68 17.21
CA ARG A 81 5.79 -18.44 17.87
C ARG A 81 6.15 -18.75 19.33
N GLY A 82 7.37 -19.22 19.58
CA GLY A 82 7.84 -19.55 20.93
C GLY A 82 7.80 -18.35 21.88
N GLN A 83 8.20 -17.16 21.41
CA GLN A 83 8.14 -15.93 22.20
C GLN A 83 6.69 -15.58 22.59
N LEU A 84 5.75 -15.68 21.64
CA LEU A 84 4.33 -15.45 21.92
C LEU A 84 3.76 -16.49 22.90
N LEU A 85 4.18 -17.74 22.80
CA LEU A 85 3.70 -18.82 23.68
C LEU A 85 4.40 -18.86 25.04
N GLY A 86 5.54 -18.18 25.19
CA GLY A 86 6.33 -18.13 26.42
C GLY A 86 7.16 -19.39 26.63
N GLU A 87 7.73 -19.92 25.54
CA GLU A 87 8.69 -21.03 25.58
C GLU A 87 10.06 -20.48 26.03
N ASP A 88 10.71 -21.14 26.99
CA ASP A 88 11.91 -20.61 27.67
C ASP A 88 13.11 -20.36 26.73
N ASP A 89 13.30 -21.23 25.72
CA ASP A 89 14.40 -21.16 24.75
C ASP A 89 13.94 -20.65 23.37
N ALA A 90 12.86 -19.87 23.33
CA ALA A 90 12.31 -19.38 22.07
C ALA A 90 13.32 -18.52 21.29
N PRO A 91 13.51 -18.77 19.98
CA PRO A 91 14.37 -17.95 19.16
C PRO A 91 13.82 -16.52 19.10
N ARG A 92 14.73 -15.54 19.26
CA ARG A 92 14.40 -14.13 19.11
C ARG A 92 14.60 -13.73 17.66
N LEU A 93 13.55 -13.18 17.04
CA LEU A 93 13.66 -12.63 15.70
C LEU A 93 14.36 -11.27 15.73
N PRO A 94 15.07 -10.88 14.66
CA PRO A 94 15.54 -9.52 14.49
C PRO A 94 14.37 -8.53 14.57
N VAL A 95 14.50 -7.52 15.43
CA VAL A 95 13.51 -6.46 15.59
C VAL A 95 13.39 -5.71 14.27
N ASN A 96 12.17 -5.61 13.75
CA ASN A 96 11.92 -4.80 12.56
C ASN A 96 11.90 -3.32 12.92
N ASP A 97 12.27 -2.47 11.97
CA ASP A 97 11.92 -1.05 12.08
C ASP A 97 10.39 -0.90 12.11
N PRO A 98 9.86 0.11 12.82
CA PRO A 98 8.44 0.44 12.77
C PRO A 98 8.05 0.84 11.35
N VAL A 99 7.39 -0.05 10.63
CA VAL A 99 6.82 0.23 9.32
C VAL A 99 5.37 0.62 9.50
N MET A 100 5.02 1.83 9.06
CA MET A 100 3.64 2.28 9.12
C MET A 100 2.78 1.39 8.25
N ALA A 101 1.71 0.83 8.81
CA ALA A 101 0.78 -0.04 8.11
C ALA A 101 0.20 0.66 6.87
N ARG A 102 0.06 1.99 6.93
CA ARG A 102 -0.33 2.81 5.77
C ARG A 102 0.74 2.80 4.68
N GLU A 103 2.01 2.99 5.03
CA GLU A 103 3.12 3.08 4.05
C GLU A 103 3.38 1.73 3.38
N ALA A 104 3.02 0.63 4.04
CA ALA A 104 3.01 -0.70 3.45
C ALA A 104 1.88 -0.91 2.43
N MET A 105 0.88 -0.03 2.37
CA MET A 105 -0.19 -0.10 1.36
C MET A 105 0.28 0.55 0.06
N THR A 106 0.22 -0.20 -1.04
CA THR A 106 0.54 0.31 -2.40
C THR A 106 -0.25 1.57 -2.77
N LEU A 107 -1.44 1.77 -2.19
CA LEU A 107 -2.28 2.92 -2.49
C LEU A 107 -1.92 4.18 -1.70
N ASP A 108 -1.11 4.07 -0.63
CA ASP A 108 -0.82 5.19 0.28
C ASP A 108 -0.16 6.38 -0.43
N ARG A 109 0.76 6.09 -1.36
CA ARG A 109 1.44 7.10 -2.17
C ARG A 109 0.50 8.02 -2.97
N PHE A 110 -0.71 7.56 -3.30
CA PHE A 110 -1.68 8.34 -4.09
C PHE A 110 -2.62 9.19 -3.23
N TYR A 111 -2.57 9.04 -1.91
CA TYR A 111 -3.34 9.89 -1.00
C TYR A 111 -2.56 11.16 -0.67
N ARG A 112 -3.27 12.29 -0.55
CA ARG A 112 -2.65 13.55 -0.12
C ARG A 112 -2.22 13.46 1.34
N ALA A 113 -1.10 14.11 1.68
CA ALA A 113 -0.57 14.17 3.04
C ALA A 113 -1.50 14.97 3.99
N GLU A 114 -2.37 15.81 3.42
CA GLU A 114 -3.23 16.77 4.11
C GLU A 114 -4.62 16.23 4.50
N ASP A 115 -4.88 14.93 4.29
CA ASP A 115 -6.18 14.31 4.58
C ASP A 115 -6.25 13.54 5.95
N PRO A 116 -6.04 14.14 7.14
CA PRO A 116 -6.38 13.44 8.39
C PRO A 116 -7.78 13.84 8.92
N PRO A 117 -8.63 12.88 9.35
CA PRO A 117 -8.51 11.42 9.19
C PRO A 117 -9.02 10.94 7.82
N ARG A 118 -8.25 10.08 7.15
CA ARG A 118 -8.60 9.51 5.84
C ARG A 118 -9.86 8.64 5.96
N PRO A 119 -10.94 8.93 5.23
CA PRO A 119 -12.13 8.08 5.23
C PRO A 119 -11.78 6.67 4.74
N THR A 120 -12.36 5.65 5.35
CA THR A 120 -12.15 4.24 4.97
C THR A 120 -13.48 3.54 4.67
N GLY A 121 -13.41 2.36 4.01
CA GLY A 121 -14.59 1.56 3.70
C GLY A 121 -15.58 2.28 2.79
N VAL A 122 -16.86 2.30 3.17
CA VAL A 122 -17.94 2.92 2.38
C VAL A 122 -17.76 4.43 2.23
N ASN A 123 -17.06 5.07 3.17
CA ASN A 123 -16.86 6.51 3.19
C ASN A 123 -15.60 6.97 2.46
N ALA A 124 -14.78 6.04 1.92
CA ALA A 124 -13.46 6.32 1.38
C ALA A 124 -13.39 7.48 0.36
N TYR A 125 -14.49 7.71 -0.36
CA TYR A 125 -14.60 8.76 -1.39
C TYR A 125 -15.83 9.63 -1.20
N ALA A 126 -16.37 9.69 0.03
CA ALA A 126 -17.60 10.43 0.33
C ALA A 126 -17.47 11.95 0.16
N HIS A 127 -16.23 12.45 0.12
CA HIS A 127 -15.92 13.87 -0.03
C HIS A 127 -15.56 14.29 -1.45
N ASP A 128 -15.51 13.34 -2.40
CA ASP A 128 -15.29 13.68 -3.81
C ASP A 128 -16.46 14.53 -4.32
N ALA A 129 -16.15 15.71 -4.88
CA ALA A 129 -17.17 16.64 -5.35
C ALA A 129 -17.98 16.11 -6.56
N GLY A 130 -17.48 15.07 -7.24
CA GLY A 130 -18.09 14.46 -8.41
C GLY A 130 -18.24 12.96 -8.28
N LEU A 131 -17.69 12.20 -9.22
CA LEU A 131 -17.76 10.75 -9.19
C LEU A 131 -16.89 10.23 -8.03
N PRO A 132 -17.45 9.46 -7.08
CA PRO A 132 -16.67 8.91 -5.98
C PRO A 132 -15.53 8.01 -6.48
N GLY A 133 -14.31 8.30 -6.03
CA GLY A 133 -13.08 7.62 -6.38
C GLY A 133 -12.42 8.15 -7.65
N ALA A 134 -13.02 9.12 -8.35
CA ALA A 134 -12.44 9.67 -9.57
C ALA A 134 -11.16 10.46 -9.29
N ASP A 135 -11.07 11.16 -8.16
CA ASP A 135 -9.85 11.89 -7.81
C ASP A 135 -8.68 10.94 -7.54
N MET A 136 -8.94 9.80 -6.90
CA MET A 136 -7.96 8.73 -6.72
C MET A 136 -7.57 8.09 -8.06
N ASP A 137 -8.55 7.72 -8.89
CA ASP A 137 -8.30 7.12 -10.21
C ASP A 137 -7.41 8.03 -11.08
N LEU A 138 -7.68 9.35 -11.07
CA LEU A 138 -6.89 10.36 -11.75
C LEU A 138 -5.48 10.49 -11.16
N SER A 139 -5.35 10.59 -9.83
CA SER A 139 -4.04 10.68 -9.18
C SER A 139 -3.16 9.47 -9.50
N MET A 140 -3.73 8.26 -9.51
CA MET A 140 -3.00 7.04 -9.87
C MET A 140 -2.47 7.09 -11.31
N LEU A 141 -3.31 7.52 -12.27
CA LEU A 141 -2.92 7.62 -13.67
C LEU A 141 -1.85 8.73 -13.88
N GLU A 142 -2.06 9.91 -13.29
CA GLU A 142 -1.16 11.06 -13.37
C GLU A 142 0.20 10.76 -12.74
N GLU A 143 0.23 10.12 -11.57
CA GLU A 143 1.49 9.71 -10.92
C GLU A 143 2.21 8.62 -11.68
N GLN A 144 1.51 7.59 -12.17
CA GLN A 144 2.15 6.53 -12.93
C GLN A 144 2.78 7.08 -14.22
N LEU A 145 2.13 8.04 -14.89
CA LEU A 145 2.67 8.71 -16.06
C LEU A 145 3.93 9.52 -15.71
N ARG A 146 3.95 10.19 -14.54
CA ARG A 146 5.16 10.87 -14.04
C ARG A 146 6.29 9.90 -13.74
N ASP A 147 6.01 8.76 -13.11
CA ASP A 147 7.01 7.72 -12.83
C ASP A 147 7.63 7.16 -14.13
N ILE A 148 6.82 7.01 -15.18
CA ILE A 148 7.31 6.58 -16.50
C ILE A 148 8.29 7.60 -17.10
N VAL A 149 7.98 8.90 -17.00
CA VAL A 149 8.87 9.97 -17.49
C VAL A 149 10.15 10.02 -16.67
N ALA A 150 10.06 9.92 -15.34
CA ALA A 150 11.21 9.86 -14.46
C ALA A 150 12.11 8.66 -14.80
N PHE A 151 11.54 7.47 -14.96
CA PHE A 151 12.26 6.26 -15.38
C PHE A 151 12.97 6.46 -16.72
N HIS A 152 12.27 7.00 -17.72
CA HIS A 152 12.85 7.29 -19.04
C HIS A 152 14.07 8.22 -18.94
N ASN A 153 14.01 9.21 -18.05
CA ASN A 153 15.08 10.19 -17.85
C ASN A 153 16.22 9.68 -16.94
N GLY A 154 16.13 8.45 -16.42
CA GLY A 154 17.10 7.90 -15.47
C GLY A 154 17.01 8.50 -14.08
N GLU A 155 15.87 9.10 -13.74
CA GLU A 155 15.59 9.65 -12.41
C GLU A 155 15.09 8.55 -11.47
N PRO A 156 15.28 8.70 -10.14
CA PRO A 156 14.76 7.75 -9.16
C PRO A 156 13.24 7.62 -9.25
N VAL A 157 12.74 6.39 -9.21
CA VAL A 157 11.30 6.07 -9.19
C VAL A 157 10.90 5.41 -7.87
N PRO A 158 9.64 5.59 -7.40
CA PRO A 158 9.18 5.01 -6.15
C PRO A 158 9.38 3.50 -6.09
N GLY A 159 9.95 3.00 -4.99
CA GLY A 159 10.15 1.56 -4.79
C GLY A 159 11.18 0.91 -5.73
N ASN A 160 12.01 1.70 -6.42
CA ASN A 160 12.96 1.21 -7.42
C ASN A 160 12.29 0.37 -8.53
N GLN A 161 11.10 0.79 -8.95
CA GLN A 161 10.34 0.13 -10.02
C GLN A 161 11.20 -0.15 -11.26
N GLU A 162 11.11 -1.38 -11.75
CA GLU A 162 11.69 -1.78 -13.01
C GLU A 162 10.70 -1.57 -14.17
N ILE A 163 11.20 -1.67 -15.41
CA ILE A 163 10.37 -1.51 -16.62
C ILE A 163 9.15 -2.45 -16.65
N LEU A 164 9.27 -3.65 -16.08
CA LEU A 164 8.17 -4.60 -15.99
C LEU A 164 7.07 -4.11 -15.03
N ASP A 165 7.45 -3.52 -13.89
CA ASP A 165 6.51 -2.96 -12.93
C ASP A 165 5.72 -1.81 -13.55
N LEU A 166 6.41 -0.90 -14.25
CA LEU A 166 5.79 0.20 -14.98
C LEU A 166 4.77 -0.31 -16.00
N ARG A 167 5.09 -1.37 -16.76
CA ARG A 167 4.17 -1.99 -17.72
C ARG A 167 2.92 -2.56 -17.06
N ILE A 168 3.09 -3.26 -15.94
CA ILE A 168 1.97 -3.88 -15.21
C ILE A 168 1.07 -2.80 -14.64
N TYR A 169 1.64 -1.82 -13.92
CA TYR A 169 0.87 -0.76 -13.28
C TYR A 169 0.17 0.11 -14.32
N TRP A 170 0.90 0.62 -15.31
CA TRP A 170 0.34 1.47 -16.35
C TRP A 170 -0.74 0.74 -17.16
N GLY A 171 -0.47 -0.48 -17.63
CA GLY A 171 -1.45 -1.27 -18.38
C GLY A 171 -2.72 -1.55 -17.58
N THR A 172 -2.60 -1.86 -16.29
CA THR A 172 -3.75 -2.12 -15.41
C THR A 172 -4.58 -0.86 -15.18
N LEU A 173 -3.94 0.28 -14.91
CA LEU A 173 -4.63 1.56 -14.72
C LEU A 173 -5.31 2.01 -16.00
N LEU A 174 -4.62 1.90 -17.13
CA LEU A 174 -5.12 2.33 -18.43
C LEU A 174 -6.25 1.43 -18.94
N ALA A 175 -6.26 0.14 -18.62
CA ALA A 175 -7.34 -0.79 -18.99
C ALA A 175 -8.53 -0.78 -18.01
N GLY A 176 -8.32 -0.42 -16.75
CA GLY A 176 -9.36 -0.47 -15.71
C GLY A 176 -9.93 0.90 -15.32
N ARG A 177 -9.06 1.82 -14.91
CA ARG A 177 -9.43 3.12 -14.32
C ARG A 177 -9.84 4.11 -15.40
N TYR A 178 -9.02 4.24 -16.46
CA TYR A 178 -9.30 5.19 -17.53
C TYR A 178 -10.66 4.93 -18.23
N PRO A 179 -11.04 3.69 -18.63
CA PRO A 179 -12.33 3.45 -19.27
C PRO A 179 -13.51 3.74 -18.36
N ARG A 180 -13.38 3.51 -17.03
CA ARG A 180 -14.38 3.93 -16.05
C ARG A 180 -14.57 5.45 -16.05
N LEU A 181 -13.48 6.22 -16.02
CA LEU A 181 -13.52 7.68 -16.07
C LEU A 181 -14.18 8.18 -17.37
N LYS A 182 -13.88 7.54 -18.51
CA LYS A 182 -14.53 7.86 -19.80
C LYS A 182 -16.02 7.53 -19.80
N ALA A 183 -16.39 6.32 -19.36
CA ALA A 183 -17.78 5.85 -19.36
C ALA A 183 -18.67 6.67 -18.43
N LEU A 184 -18.11 7.16 -17.32
CA LEU A 184 -18.82 7.95 -16.30
C LEU A 184 -18.50 9.45 -16.38
N ARG A 185 -18.01 9.94 -17.52
CA ARG A 185 -17.59 11.32 -17.72
C ARG A 185 -18.65 12.35 -17.32
N SER A 186 -19.93 12.04 -17.58
CA SER A 186 -21.07 12.89 -17.21
C SER A 186 -21.30 13.04 -15.70
N LYS A 187 -20.67 12.19 -14.88
CA LYS A 187 -20.74 12.23 -13.41
C LYS A 187 -19.51 12.89 -12.79
N LEU A 188 -18.52 13.27 -13.59
CA LEU A 188 -17.33 13.97 -13.09
C LEU A 188 -17.71 15.39 -12.68
N SER A 189 -17.07 15.91 -11.63
CA SER A 189 -17.08 17.35 -11.37
C SER A 189 -16.30 18.08 -12.48
N GLU A 190 -16.48 19.41 -12.57
CA GLU A 190 -15.75 20.22 -13.55
C GLU A 190 -14.23 20.07 -13.41
N ASN A 191 -13.72 20.05 -12.17
CA ASN A 191 -12.31 19.83 -11.91
C ASN A 191 -11.84 18.43 -12.34
N GLN A 192 -12.61 17.38 -12.02
CA GLN A 192 -12.29 16.02 -12.42
C GLN A 192 -12.29 15.85 -13.94
N ALA A 193 -13.24 16.46 -14.65
CA ALA A 193 -13.29 16.45 -16.10
C ALA A 193 -12.09 17.19 -16.71
N ALA A 194 -11.73 18.35 -16.18
CA ALA A 194 -10.56 19.12 -16.62
C ALA A 194 -9.24 18.38 -16.35
N ARG A 195 -9.12 17.66 -15.23
CA ARG A 195 -7.97 16.77 -14.94
C ARG A 195 -7.89 15.63 -15.95
N LEU A 196 -9.01 14.97 -16.23
CA LEU A 196 -9.06 13.90 -17.23
C LEU A 196 -8.63 14.40 -18.62
N ASP A 197 -9.07 15.59 -19.03
CA ASP A 197 -8.69 16.17 -20.32
C ASP A 197 -7.20 16.50 -20.40
N ARG A 198 -6.63 17.06 -19.33
CA ARG A 198 -5.18 17.28 -19.25
C ARG A 198 -4.41 15.97 -19.30
N LEU A 199 -4.83 14.98 -18.53
CA LEU A 199 -4.21 13.65 -18.55
C LEU A 199 -4.24 13.03 -19.95
N GLU A 200 -5.36 13.12 -20.68
CA GLU A 200 -5.45 12.61 -22.06
C GLU A 200 -4.49 13.36 -23.01
N ALA A 201 -4.36 14.67 -22.85
CA ALA A 201 -3.41 15.48 -23.60
C ALA A 201 -1.96 15.09 -23.27
N ASP A 202 -1.63 14.89 -21.98
CA ASP A 202 -0.30 14.52 -21.53
C ASP A 202 0.10 13.12 -22.03
N ILE A 203 -0.81 12.13 -21.97
CA ILE A 203 -0.56 10.80 -22.53
C ILE A 203 -0.29 10.88 -24.04
N THR A 204 -1.04 11.73 -24.75
CA THR A 204 -0.84 11.93 -26.20
C THR A 204 0.49 12.61 -26.50
N ALA A 205 0.87 13.62 -25.70
CA ALA A 205 2.14 14.32 -25.85
C ALA A 205 3.36 13.44 -25.53
N LEU A 206 3.19 12.45 -24.64
CA LEU A 206 4.24 11.52 -24.21
C LEU A 206 4.20 10.18 -24.96
N ALA A 207 3.42 10.07 -26.04
CA ALA A 207 3.25 8.83 -26.80
C ALA A 207 4.60 8.20 -27.22
N ASP A 208 5.55 9.03 -27.69
CA ASP A 208 6.87 8.55 -28.11
C ASP A 208 7.64 7.87 -26.95
N ILE A 209 7.54 8.40 -25.73
CA ILE A 209 8.17 7.81 -24.54
C ILE A 209 7.49 6.48 -24.19
N LEU A 210 6.16 6.45 -24.23
CA LEU A 210 5.38 5.25 -23.94
C LEU A 210 5.74 4.14 -24.94
N GLU A 211 5.77 4.46 -26.23
CA GLU A 211 6.13 3.51 -27.30
C GLU A 211 7.57 3.03 -27.18
N ALA A 212 8.53 3.92 -26.91
CA ALA A 212 9.94 3.57 -26.70
C ALA A 212 10.14 2.58 -25.54
N LEU A 213 9.33 2.71 -24.50
CA LEU A 213 9.33 1.83 -23.33
C LEU A 213 8.45 0.57 -23.51
N GLY A 214 7.74 0.44 -24.64
CA GLY A 214 6.80 -0.66 -24.91
C GLY A 214 5.58 -0.64 -23.97
N LEU A 215 5.13 0.57 -23.61
CA LEU A 215 3.97 0.84 -22.77
C LEU A 215 2.75 1.19 -23.65
N PRO A 216 1.53 0.77 -23.26
CA PRO A 216 0.32 1.08 -24.03
C PRO A 216 0.01 2.58 -24.05
N THR A 217 -0.49 3.06 -25.19
CA THR A 217 -1.00 4.42 -25.41
C THR A 217 -2.53 4.44 -25.42
N LEU A 218 -3.13 5.63 -25.53
CA LEU A 218 -4.58 5.76 -25.76
C LEU A 218 -5.03 5.15 -27.10
N GLU A 219 -4.16 5.14 -28.11
CA GLU A 219 -4.49 4.52 -29.40
C GLU A 219 -4.54 2.99 -29.29
N ASP A 220 -3.72 2.39 -28.43
CA ASP A 220 -3.74 0.94 -28.21
C ASP A 220 -5.05 0.46 -27.59
N LEU A 221 -5.73 1.30 -26.81
CA LEU A 221 -7.05 0.99 -26.25
C LEU A 221 -8.16 0.92 -27.30
N LYS A 222 -7.97 1.55 -28.46
CA LYS A 222 -8.95 1.53 -29.56
C LYS A 222 -8.79 0.28 -30.43
N LYS A 223 -7.65 -0.40 -30.34
CA LYS A 223 -7.39 -1.61 -31.10
C LYS A 223 -8.25 -2.74 -30.53
N PRO A 224 -8.92 -3.56 -31.38
CA PRO A 224 -9.62 -4.74 -30.88
C PRO A 224 -8.64 -5.64 -30.13
N LYS A 225 -9.13 -6.32 -29.08
CA LYS A 225 -8.33 -7.32 -28.36
C LYS A 225 -7.68 -8.23 -29.40
N ARG A 226 -6.36 -8.35 -29.29
CA ARG A 226 -5.60 -9.31 -30.07
C ARG A 226 -6.18 -10.69 -29.75
N GLU A 227 -6.77 -11.34 -30.75
CA GLU A 227 -7.09 -12.77 -30.66
C GLU A 227 -5.76 -13.51 -30.72
N ASP A 228 -5.09 -13.58 -29.58
CA ASP A 228 -3.91 -14.42 -29.43
C ASP A 228 -4.43 -15.86 -29.29
N GLY A 229 -4.20 -16.68 -30.31
CA GLY A 229 -4.56 -18.10 -30.37
C GLY A 229 -3.78 -18.99 -29.42
#